data_AF-A0A3D5DRP0-F1
#
_entry.id   AF-A0A3D5DRP0-F1
#
_cell.length_a   1.000
_cell.length_b   1.000
_cell.length_c   1.000
_cell.angle_alpha   90.00
_cell.angle_beta   90.00
_cell.angle_gamma   90.00
#
_symmetry.space_group_name_H-M   'P 1'
#
loop_
_entity.id
_entity.type
_entity.pdbx_description
1 polymer ?
#
loop_
_entity_poly.entity_id
_entity_poly.type
_entity_poly.pdbx_seq_one_letter_code
_entity_poly.pdbx_strand_id
1 'polypeptide(L)'
;MMLAPPMTWTFLSPAVAAACVIGGYEFVNAGIDGDLAWNVLARIGDVVRCEPDIVTLLVGSNDVVATSSAFLEKMYRRLQRLPHVPTLGWYTQSVDGILTRLQSQTSARIAVLDIPLIGEDLNSAMNHRVDSYNQALRRVAAAHAVECLPLHDRLTTLLPAAHDPPPYTARVGPVIRASLSHHVLRRSWDQISTANGLAALTDHVHLNDRAAAHAAALVTDFITADPQKAP
;
A
#
# COMPACT_ATOMS: atom_id res chain seq x y z
N MET A 1 -17.49 -13.96 -11.45
CA MET A 1 -17.18 -14.98 -10.44
C MET A 1 -15.68 -14.93 -10.24
N MET A 2 -15.23 -14.07 -9.31
CA MET A 2 -13.83 -13.66 -9.18
C MET A 2 -13.17 -14.57 -8.13
N LEU A 3 -12.35 -15.51 -8.60
CA LEU A 3 -11.49 -16.34 -7.77
C LEU A 3 -10.13 -15.64 -7.68
N ALA A 4 -9.95 -14.78 -6.70
CA ALA A 4 -8.62 -14.39 -6.25
C ALA A 4 -8.05 -15.54 -5.40
N PRO A 5 -6.77 -15.94 -5.57
CA PRO A 5 -6.19 -16.97 -4.73
C PRO A 5 -6.04 -16.44 -3.29
N PRO A 6 -6.18 -17.32 -2.28
CA PRO A 6 -6.15 -16.92 -0.88
C PRO A 6 -4.74 -16.43 -0.53
N MET A 7 -4.62 -15.19 -0.05
CA MET A 7 -3.40 -14.73 0.61
C MET A 7 -3.28 -15.43 1.96
N THR A 8 -2.65 -16.61 1.95
CA THR A 8 -2.18 -17.29 3.15
C THR A 8 -0.97 -16.55 3.69
N TRP A 9 -0.99 -16.25 4.99
CA TRP A 9 0.19 -15.90 5.78
C TRP A 9 1.31 -16.90 5.50
N THR A 10 2.23 -16.54 4.62
CA THR A 10 3.36 -17.38 4.25
C THR A 10 4.61 -16.56 4.48
N PHE A 11 5.20 -16.74 5.66
CA PHE A 11 6.65 -16.60 5.76
C PHE A 11 7.24 -17.55 4.71
N LEU A 12 8.05 -17.01 3.79
CA LEU A 12 8.72 -17.68 2.67
C LEU A 12 7.92 -17.74 1.35
N SER A 13 7.99 -16.66 0.56
CA SER A 13 8.32 -16.79 -0.86
C SER A 13 8.98 -15.50 -1.37
N PRO A 14 10.21 -15.54 -1.90
CA PRO A 14 10.87 -14.38 -2.52
C PRO A 14 10.46 -14.20 -4.00
N ALA A 15 9.54 -14.99 -4.53
CA ALA A 15 9.10 -14.88 -5.92
C ALA A 15 7.83 -14.04 -6.03
N VAL A 16 7.88 -13.08 -6.95
CA VAL A 16 6.75 -12.42 -7.59
C VAL A 16 5.57 -13.39 -7.73
N ALA A 17 4.46 -13.08 -7.08
CA ALA A 17 3.33 -13.98 -6.97
C ALA A 17 2.33 -13.72 -8.10
N ALA A 18 1.99 -14.77 -8.84
CA ALA A 18 0.86 -14.88 -9.77
C ALA A 18 0.79 -13.83 -10.91
N ALA A 19 1.04 -14.28 -12.13
CA ALA A 19 0.67 -13.57 -13.33
C ALA A 19 -0.81 -13.81 -13.67
N CYS A 20 -1.59 -12.77 -13.97
CA CYS A 20 -2.96 -12.89 -14.47
C CYS A 20 -3.16 -11.99 -15.69
N VAL A 21 -3.77 -12.54 -16.75
CA VAL A 21 -4.07 -11.78 -17.96
C VAL A 21 -5.51 -11.28 -17.91
N ILE A 22 -5.69 -9.96 -17.91
CA ILE A 22 -7.00 -9.30 -17.91
C ILE A 22 -6.95 -8.14 -18.92
N GLY A 23 -7.88 -8.14 -19.88
CA GLY A 23 -8.04 -7.01 -20.81
C GLY A 23 -6.81 -6.69 -21.67
N GLY A 24 -5.95 -7.68 -21.94
CA GLY A 24 -4.70 -7.49 -22.69
C GLY A 24 -3.48 -7.11 -21.84
N TYR A 25 -3.64 -7.00 -20.52
CA TYR A 25 -2.54 -6.74 -19.58
C TYR A 25 -2.18 -8.00 -18.81
N GLU A 26 -0.89 -8.25 -18.62
CA GLU A 26 -0.37 -9.24 -17.67
C GLU A 26 -0.02 -8.53 -16.36
N PHE A 27 -0.73 -8.87 -15.29
CA PHE A 27 -0.50 -8.30 -13.97
C PHE A 27 0.45 -9.17 -13.18
N VAL A 28 1.44 -8.52 -12.57
CA VAL A 28 2.50 -9.16 -11.80
C VAL A 28 2.50 -8.60 -10.38
N ASN A 29 2.12 -9.39 -9.37
CA ASN A 29 2.11 -8.92 -7.98
C ASN A 29 3.49 -9.08 -7.33
N ALA A 30 4.18 -7.94 -7.15
CA ALA A 30 5.43 -7.85 -6.43
C ALA A 30 5.27 -7.32 -4.99
N GLY A 31 4.06 -7.22 -4.45
CA GLY A 31 3.79 -6.86 -3.06
C GLY A 31 4.12 -7.99 -2.10
N ILE A 32 4.76 -7.67 -0.97
CA ILE A 32 5.04 -8.61 0.13
C ILE A 32 4.53 -7.98 1.42
N ASP A 33 3.80 -8.77 2.21
CA ASP A 33 3.21 -8.29 3.46
C ASP A 33 4.29 -7.82 4.46
N GLY A 34 4.01 -6.69 5.11
CA GLY A 34 4.88 -6.08 6.09
C GLY A 34 6.14 -5.38 5.53
N ASP A 35 6.42 -5.45 4.23
CA ASP A 35 7.57 -4.74 3.62
C ASP A 35 7.49 -3.23 3.87
N LEU A 36 8.61 -2.63 4.28
CA LEU A 36 8.83 -1.19 4.21
C LEU A 36 9.41 -0.81 2.85
N ALA A 37 9.45 0.49 2.53
CA ALA A 37 10.08 0.99 1.31
C ALA A 37 11.53 0.48 1.14
N TRP A 38 12.28 0.33 2.24
CA TRP A 38 13.63 -0.24 2.19
C TRP A 38 13.65 -1.70 1.71
N ASN A 39 12.72 -2.53 2.16
CA ASN A 39 12.63 -3.93 1.73
C ASN A 39 12.33 -4.01 0.23
N VAL A 40 11.39 -3.18 -0.24
CA VAL A 40 11.06 -3.05 -1.67
C VAL A 40 12.30 -2.63 -2.47
N LEU A 41 13.05 -1.63 -2.01
CA LEU A 41 14.29 -1.20 -2.67
C LEU A 41 15.32 -2.34 -2.73
N ALA A 42 15.49 -3.10 -1.64
CA ALA A 42 16.47 -4.17 -1.56
C ALA A 42 16.20 -5.27 -2.61
N ARG A 43 14.92 -5.53 -2.93
CA ARG A 43 14.51 -6.55 -3.91
C ARG A 43 14.04 -5.99 -5.25
N ILE A 44 14.19 -4.68 -5.51
CA ILE A 44 13.67 -4.05 -6.74
C ILE A 44 14.26 -4.66 -8.02
N GLY A 45 15.43 -5.30 -7.93
CA GLY A 45 16.01 -6.05 -9.05
C GLY A 45 15.11 -7.17 -9.57
N ASP A 46 14.25 -7.74 -8.73
CA ASP A 46 13.30 -8.79 -9.14
C ASP A 46 12.21 -8.20 -10.03
N VAL A 47 11.74 -6.99 -9.72
CA VAL A 47 10.76 -6.23 -10.54
C VAL A 47 11.38 -5.80 -11.87
N VAL A 48 12.63 -5.31 -11.84
CA VAL A 48 13.36 -4.90 -13.04
C VAL A 48 13.52 -6.08 -14.01
N ARG A 49 13.80 -7.30 -13.51
CA ARG A 49 13.93 -8.51 -14.34
C ARG A 49 12.61 -8.96 -14.98
N CYS A 50 11.46 -8.45 -14.54
CA CYS A 50 10.19 -8.70 -15.21
C CYS A 50 10.02 -7.86 -16.48
N GLU A 51 10.94 -6.93 -16.78
CA GLU A 51 10.87 -6.03 -17.94
C GLU A 51 9.50 -5.35 -18.09
N PRO A 52 8.98 -4.68 -17.04
CA PRO A 52 7.61 -4.18 -17.06
C PRO A 52 7.44 -2.99 -18.00
N ASP A 53 6.30 -2.95 -18.71
CA ASP A 53 5.85 -1.74 -19.43
C ASP A 53 5.31 -0.67 -18.48
N ILE A 54 4.74 -1.09 -17.35
CA ILE A 54 4.08 -0.21 -16.37
C ILE A 54 4.40 -0.69 -14.95
N VAL A 55 4.69 0.26 -14.06
CA VAL A 55 4.85 -0.01 -12.62
C VAL A 55 3.96 0.95 -11.82
N THR A 56 3.13 0.39 -10.95
CA THR A 56 2.42 1.15 -9.92
C THR A 56 2.94 0.77 -8.54
N LEU A 57 3.37 1.76 -7.77
CA LEU A 57 3.98 1.55 -6.45
C LEU A 57 3.09 2.12 -5.34
N LEU A 58 2.55 1.24 -4.50
CA LEU A 58 1.92 1.60 -3.23
C LEU A 58 2.79 1.10 -2.08
N VAL A 59 3.50 2.01 -1.41
CA VAL A 59 4.40 1.68 -0.30
C VAL A 59 4.49 2.82 0.72
N GLY A 60 4.58 2.46 2.00
CA GLY A 60 4.81 3.42 3.08
C GLY A 60 3.93 3.24 4.31
N SER A 61 2.82 2.50 4.24
CA SER A 61 1.97 2.25 5.42
C SER A 61 2.77 1.59 6.55
N ASN A 62 3.62 0.61 6.23
CA ASN A 62 4.48 -0.06 7.20
C ASN A 62 5.57 0.86 7.76
N ASP A 63 6.11 1.78 6.95
CA ASP A 63 7.06 2.80 7.41
C ASP A 63 6.40 3.74 8.45
N VAL A 64 5.16 4.17 8.19
CA VAL A 64 4.37 4.97 9.13
C VAL A 64 4.11 4.18 10.42
N VAL A 65 3.59 2.96 10.33
CA VAL A 65 3.29 2.10 11.50
C VAL A 65 4.55 1.81 12.31
N ALA A 66 5.66 1.48 11.66
CA ALA A 66 6.93 1.18 12.34
C ALA A 66 7.46 2.36 13.15
N THR A 67 7.13 3.61 12.77
CA THR A 67 7.56 4.81 13.51
C THR A 67 6.57 5.29 14.57
N SER A 68 5.45 4.60 14.77
CA SER A 68 4.39 5.08 15.66
C SER A 68 4.61 4.77 17.14
N SER A 69 5.47 3.80 17.46
CA SER A 69 5.87 3.49 18.84
C SER A 69 7.21 2.75 18.88
N ALA A 70 7.91 2.82 20.01
CA ALA A 70 9.15 2.07 20.23
C ALA A 70 8.94 0.54 20.18
N PHE A 71 7.74 0.06 20.51
CA PHE A 71 7.43 -1.37 20.40
C PHE A 71 7.32 -1.80 18.93
N LEU A 72 6.53 -1.08 18.13
CA LEU A 72 6.36 -1.39 16.72
C LEU A 72 7.67 -1.21 15.94
N GLU A 73 8.46 -0.19 16.25
CA GLU A 73 9.80 0.00 15.67
C GLU A 73 10.67 -1.25 15.83
N LYS A 74 10.83 -1.73 17.08
CA LYS A 74 11.63 -2.92 17.38
C LYS A 74 11.05 -4.17 16.71
N MET A 75 9.72 -4.30 16.69
CA MET A 75 9.03 -5.40 16.05
C MET A 75 9.33 -5.44 14.54
N TYR A 76 9.11 -4.33 13.83
CA TYR A 76 9.38 -4.23 12.39
C TYR A 76 10.87 -4.40 12.08
N ARG A 77 11.76 -3.77 12.85
CA ARG A 77 13.21 -3.94 12.66
C ARG A 77 13.64 -5.41 12.77
N ARG A 78 13.04 -6.17 13.68
CA ARG A 78 13.29 -7.61 13.81
C ARG A 78 12.65 -8.42 12.68
N LEU A 79 11.35 -8.24 12.44
CA LEU A 79 10.57 -9.06 11.50
C LEU A 79 10.99 -8.83 10.05
N GLN A 80 11.21 -7.56 9.68
CA GLN A 80 11.59 -7.13 8.33
C GLN A 80 13.11 -6.99 8.15
N ARG A 81 13.90 -7.37 9.17
CA ARG A 81 15.37 -7.39 9.15
C ARG A 81 15.97 -6.04 8.73
N LEU A 82 15.42 -4.95 9.26
CA LEU A 82 15.83 -3.60 8.88
C LEU A 82 17.23 -3.31 9.44
N PRO A 83 18.17 -2.79 8.63
CA PRO A 83 19.52 -2.43 9.11
C PRO A 83 19.52 -1.24 10.06
N HIS A 84 18.49 -0.38 9.99
CA HIS A 84 18.41 0.88 10.73
C HIS A 84 17.02 1.08 11.35
N VAL A 85 16.94 2.04 12.27
CA VAL A 85 15.66 2.50 12.81
C VAL A 85 14.88 3.22 11.70
N PRO A 86 13.62 2.86 11.43
CA PRO A 86 12.79 3.53 10.43
C PRO A 86 12.60 5.01 10.76
N THR A 87 12.68 5.85 9.74
CA THR A 87 12.41 7.29 9.84
C THR A 87 11.77 7.76 8.53
N LEU A 88 11.10 8.91 8.58
CA LEU A 88 10.59 9.57 7.37
C LEU A 88 11.70 9.82 6.34
N GLY A 89 12.88 10.26 6.79
CA GLY A 89 14.03 10.49 5.90
C GLY A 89 14.51 9.21 5.21
N TRP A 90 14.51 8.09 5.91
CA TRP A 90 14.92 6.81 5.34
C TRP A 90 13.86 6.22 4.40
N TYR A 91 12.57 6.45 4.69
CA TYR A 91 11.49 6.19 3.74
C TYR A 91 11.70 6.97 2.45
N THR A 92 11.96 8.28 2.52
CA THR A 92 12.18 9.11 1.33
C THR A 92 13.39 8.66 0.52
N GLN A 93 14.50 8.31 1.17
CA GLN A 93 15.69 7.77 0.50
C GLN A 93 15.41 6.43 -0.18
N SER A 94 14.57 5.59 0.45
CA SER A 94 14.22 4.29 -0.11
C SER A 94 13.33 4.44 -1.34
N VAL A 95 12.33 5.32 -1.30
CA VAL A 95 11.46 5.61 -2.45
C VAL A 95 12.26 6.26 -3.59
N ASP A 96 13.10 7.23 -3.30
CA ASP A 96 14.03 7.85 -4.26
C ASP A 96 14.91 6.79 -4.96
N GLY A 97 15.47 5.86 -4.18
CA GLY A 97 16.22 4.72 -4.70
C GLY A 97 15.39 3.78 -5.57
N ILE A 98 14.12 3.53 -5.21
CA ILE A 98 13.21 2.70 -6.02
C ILE A 98 12.96 3.36 -7.38
N LEU A 99 12.56 4.64 -7.37
CA LEU A 99 12.24 5.38 -8.59
C LEU A 99 13.48 5.53 -9.48
N THR A 100 14.64 5.86 -8.89
CA THR A 100 15.93 5.91 -9.61
C THR A 100 16.24 4.59 -10.32
N ARG A 101 16.09 3.46 -9.61
CA ARG A 101 16.40 2.15 -10.19
C ARG A 101 15.41 1.74 -11.27
N LEU A 102 14.11 1.97 -11.08
CA LEU A 102 13.11 1.67 -12.10
C LEU A 102 13.34 2.51 -13.37
N GLN A 103 13.58 3.83 -13.23
CA GLN A 103 13.80 4.72 -14.39
C GLN A 103 15.11 4.46 -15.12
N SER A 104 16.16 4.04 -14.42
CA SER A 104 17.47 3.76 -15.04
C SER A 104 17.61 2.35 -15.61
N GLN A 105 16.76 1.41 -15.19
CA GLN A 105 16.88 -0.01 -15.53
C GLN A 105 15.69 -0.56 -16.32
N THR A 106 14.64 0.25 -16.55
CA THR A 106 13.45 -0.15 -17.32
C THR A 106 12.98 1.00 -18.22
N SER A 107 12.10 0.72 -19.16
CA SER A 107 11.34 1.73 -19.92
C SER A 107 9.92 1.92 -19.39
N ALA A 108 9.65 1.45 -18.16
CA ALA A 108 8.31 1.42 -17.62
C ALA A 108 7.74 2.82 -17.41
N ARG A 109 6.44 2.99 -17.68
CA ARG A 109 5.69 4.14 -17.15
C ARG A 109 5.41 3.89 -15.67
N ILE A 110 5.81 4.82 -14.82
CA ILE A 110 5.77 4.64 -13.36
C ILE A 110 4.75 5.61 -12.75
N ALA A 111 3.93 5.10 -11.82
CA ALA A 111 3.14 5.90 -10.90
C ALA A 111 3.34 5.41 -9.46
N VAL A 112 3.25 6.34 -8.51
CA VAL A 112 3.15 6.02 -7.09
C VAL A 112 1.73 6.31 -6.62
N LEU A 113 1.22 5.54 -5.65
CA LEU A 113 -0.02 5.84 -4.96
C LEU A 113 0.36 6.40 -3.58
N ASP A 114 -0.29 7.47 -3.16
CA ASP A 114 -0.11 7.96 -1.81
C ASP A 114 -0.69 7.01 -0.75
N ILE A 115 -0.14 7.10 0.46
CA ILE A 115 -0.38 6.17 1.55
C ILE A 115 -1.83 6.35 2.04
N PRO A 116 -2.65 5.29 2.07
CA PRO A 116 -4.02 5.36 2.57
C PRO A 116 -4.04 5.72 4.06
N LEU A 117 -5.18 6.23 4.53
CA LEU A 117 -5.42 6.47 5.95
C LEU A 117 -5.16 5.21 6.81
N ILE A 118 -4.61 5.39 8.01
CA ILE A 118 -4.39 4.33 9.00
C ILE A 118 -5.26 4.61 10.21
N GLY A 119 -6.30 3.79 10.37
CA GLY A 119 -7.48 4.14 11.16
C GLY A 119 -8.29 5.23 10.47
N GLU A 120 -9.59 5.31 10.80
CA GLU A 120 -10.52 6.18 10.08
C GLU A 120 -10.78 7.53 10.77
N ASP A 121 -10.12 7.79 11.90
CA ASP A 121 -10.05 9.13 12.50
C ASP A 121 -8.96 9.95 11.81
N LEU A 122 -9.38 10.85 10.91
CA LEU A 122 -8.49 11.73 10.14
C LEU A 122 -7.72 12.73 11.02
N ASN A 123 -8.20 13.03 12.23
CA ASN A 123 -7.52 13.93 13.17
C ASN A 123 -6.57 13.18 14.12
N SER A 124 -6.40 11.87 13.93
CA SER A 124 -5.52 11.07 14.76
C SER A 124 -4.05 11.42 14.51
N ALA A 125 -3.22 11.24 15.53
CA ALA A 125 -1.77 11.35 15.41
C ALA A 125 -1.18 10.41 14.34
N MET A 126 -1.89 9.34 13.97
CA MET A 126 -1.49 8.44 12.91
C MET A 126 -1.74 9.05 11.54
N ASN A 127 -2.93 9.59 11.28
CA ASN A 127 -3.23 10.20 9.98
C ASN A 127 -2.43 11.48 9.76
N HIS A 128 -2.09 12.26 10.80
CA HIS A 128 -1.11 13.35 10.65
C HIS A 128 0.31 12.88 10.26
N ARG A 129 0.70 11.67 10.67
CA ARG A 129 1.95 11.05 10.19
C ARG A 129 1.80 10.62 8.73
N VAL A 130 0.68 10.01 8.36
CA VAL A 130 0.36 9.68 6.96
C VAL A 130 0.46 10.94 6.08
N ASP A 131 -0.12 12.07 6.50
CA ASP A 131 -0.02 13.35 5.79
C ASP A 131 1.43 13.79 5.57
N SER A 132 2.26 13.66 6.61
CA SER A 132 3.68 14.01 6.56
C SER A 132 4.45 13.13 5.57
N TYR A 133 4.16 11.82 5.56
CA TYR A 133 4.75 10.89 4.61
C TYR A 133 4.26 11.13 3.18
N ASN A 134 2.96 11.38 2.97
CA ASN A 134 2.39 11.69 1.67
C ASN A 134 2.93 12.99 1.10
N GLN A 135 3.11 14.02 1.92
CA GLN A 135 3.78 15.25 1.50
C GLN A 135 5.22 14.97 1.03
N ALA A 136 5.96 14.12 1.73
CA ALA A 136 7.31 13.76 1.36
C ALA A 136 7.37 12.90 0.08
N LEU A 137 6.48 11.92 -0.04
CA LEU A 137 6.31 11.08 -1.23
C LEU A 137 6.00 11.92 -2.46
N ARG A 138 5.06 12.87 -2.36
CA ARG A 138 4.70 13.78 -3.46
C ARG A 138 5.91 14.61 -3.93
N ARG A 139 6.78 15.05 -3.01
CA ARG A 139 8.04 15.75 -3.37
C ARG A 139 9.02 14.85 -4.11
N VAL A 140 9.23 13.62 -3.63
CA VAL A 140 10.11 12.64 -4.28
C VAL A 140 9.58 12.29 -5.66
N ALA A 141 8.29 11.97 -5.78
CA ALA A 141 7.64 11.66 -7.05
C ALA A 141 7.78 12.82 -8.06
N ALA A 142 7.53 14.07 -7.62
CA ALA A 142 7.70 15.26 -8.46
C ALA A 142 9.16 15.44 -8.94
N ALA A 143 10.15 15.20 -8.09
CA ALA A 143 11.57 15.27 -8.47
C ALA A 143 11.95 14.25 -9.55
N HIS A 144 11.25 13.11 -9.58
CA HIS A 144 11.40 12.07 -10.61
C HIS A 144 10.48 12.25 -11.82
N ALA A 145 9.66 13.31 -11.87
CA ALA A 145 8.58 13.46 -12.85
C ALA A 145 7.64 12.23 -12.92
N VAL A 146 7.39 11.60 -11.77
CA VAL A 146 6.49 10.45 -11.61
C VAL A 146 5.15 10.94 -11.04
N GLU A 147 4.06 10.45 -11.61
CA GLU A 147 2.71 10.78 -11.15
C GLU A 147 2.45 10.18 -9.76
N CYS A 148 1.84 10.97 -8.88
CA CYS A 148 1.38 10.52 -7.56
C CYS A 148 -0.16 10.46 -7.56
N LEU A 149 -0.69 9.24 -7.65
CA LEU A 149 -2.13 8.96 -7.70
C LEU A 149 -2.76 9.21 -6.31
N PRO A 150 -3.89 9.94 -6.23
CA PRO A 150 -4.46 10.43 -4.97
C PRO A 150 -5.34 9.39 -4.27
N LEU A 151 -4.78 8.24 -3.89
CA LEU A 151 -5.51 7.18 -3.18
C LEU A 151 -6.02 7.65 -1.81
N HIS A 152 -5.17 8.29 -1.02
CA HIS A 152 -5.51 8.84 0.30
C HIS A 152 -6.77 9.72 0.19
N ASP A 153 -6.72 10.73 -0.69
CA ASP A 153 -7.82 11.68 -0.88
C ASP A 153 -9.09 10.96 -1.36
N ARG A 154 -8.99 9.94 -2.21
CA ARG A 154 -10.15 9.13 -2.60
C ARG A 154 -10.75 8.37 -1.42
N LEU A 155 -9.92 7.77 -0.57
CA LEU A 155 -10.41 6.99 0.56
C LEU A 155 -11.01 7.86 1.67
N THR A 156 -10.54 9.09 1.88
CA THR A 156 -11.17 9.99 2.86
C THR A 156 -12.61 10.36 2.46
N THR A 157 -12.91 10.45 1.15
CA THR A 157 -14.28 10.70 0.67
C THR A 157 -15.26 9.55 0.92
N LEU A 158 -14.75 8.35 1.26
CA LEU A 158 -15.58 7.20 1.62
C LEU A 158 -16.09 7.25 3.06
N LEU A 159 -15.49 8.10 3.90
CA LEU A 159 -15.84 8.21 5.31
C LEU A 159 -17.16 9.01 5.47
N PRO A 160 -18.08 8.55 6.32
CA PRO A 160 -19.30 9.30 6.64
C PRO A 160 -19.01 10.72 7.19
N ALA A 161 -19.89 11.69 6.96
CA ALA A 161 -19.70 13.06 7.46
C ALA A 161 -19.66 13.18 8.99
N ALA A 162 -20.39 12.31 9.70
CA ALA A 162 -20.38 12.19 11.17
C ALA A 162 -19.76 10.84 11.58
N HIS A 163 -18.58 10.54 11.04
CA HIS A 163 -17.91 9.28 11.30
C HIS A 163 -17.28 9.26 12.69
N ASP A 164 -17.64 8.26 13.50
CA ASP A 164 -17.08 7.98 14.83
C ASP A 164 -16.47 6.56 14.82
N PRO A 165 -15.29 6.39 14.20
CA PRO A 165 -14.66 5.08 14.10
C PRO A 165 -14.00 4.67 15.41
N PRO A 166 -13.87 3.36 15.67
CA PRO A 166 -13.03 2.91 16.76
C PRO A 166 -11.59 3.38 16.56
N PRO A 167 -10.90 3.79 17.64
CA PRO A 167 -9.55 4.33 17.53
C PRO A 167 -8.56 3.26 17.06
N TYR A 168 -7.56 3.68 16.27
CA TYR A 168 -6.42 2.83 15.97
C TYR A 168 -5.63 2.51 17.25
N THR A 169 -5.48 1.23 17.58
CA THR A 169 -4.83 0.79 18.83
C THR A 169 -3.44 0.17 18.64
N ALA A 170 -2.89 0.15 17.43
CA ALA A 170 -1.61 -0.51 17.13
C ALA A 170 -1.55 -2.00 17.54
N ARG A 171 -2.70 -2.66 17.62
CA ARG A 171 -2.83 -4.08 17.98
C ARG A 171 -2.96 -4.93 16.72
N VAL A 172 -2.32 -6.10 16.73
CA VAL A 172 -2.43 -7.09 15.65
C VAL A 172 -3.72 -7.92 15.70
N GLY A 173 -4.42 -7.91 16.84
CA GLY A 173 -5.64 -8.70 17.06
C GLY A 173 -6.74 -8.48 16.02
N PRO A 174 -7.09 -7.22 15.67
CA PRO A 174 -8.02 -6.91 14.59
C PRO A 174 -7.64 -7.55 13.24
N VAL A 175 -6.36 -7.51 12.85
CA VAL A 175 -5.86 -8.10 11.60
C VAL A 175 -6.07 -9.61 11.58
N ILE A 176 -5.69 -10.30 12.66
CA ILE A 176 -5.87 -11.75 12.80
C ILE A 176 -7.37 -12.11 12.72
N ARG A 177 -8.23 -11.35 13.42
CA ARG A 177 -9.68 -11.59 13.43
C ARG A 177 -10.31 -11.37 12.06
N ALA A 178 -9.89 -10.33 11.34
CA ALA A 178 -10.36 -10.05 9.99
C ALA A 178 -9.99 -11.20 9.04
N SER A 179 -8.73 -11.63 9.04
CA SER A 179 -8.23 -12.75 8.23
C SER A 179 -9.00 -14.05 8.52
N LEU A 180 -9.20 -14.41 9.80
CA LEU A 180 -10.00 -15.58 10.19
C LEU A 180 -11.46 -15.46 9.74
N SER A 181 -12.07 -14.28 9.89
CA SER A 181 -13.46 -14.06 9.49
C SER A 181 -13.66 -14.21 7.99
N HIS A 182 -12.69 -13.79 7.19
CA HIS A 182 -12.76 -13.95 5.74
C HIS A 182 -12.52 -15.40 5.32
N HIS A 183 -11.40 -16.00 5.74
CA HIS A 183 -11.01 -17.32 5.24
C HIS A 183 -11.82 -18.47 5.85
N VAL A 184 -12.27 -18.37 7.10
CA VAL A 184 -13.03 -19.43 7.78
C VAL A 184 -14.54 -19.20 7.67
N LEU A 185 -15.00 -17.97 7.93
CA LEU A 185 -16.44 -17.66 7.91
C LEU A 185 -16.94 -17.15 6.54
N ARG A 186 -16.05 -17.03 5.55
CA ARG A 186 -16.38 -16.60 4.17
C ARG A 186 -17.13 -15.27 4.09
N ARG A 187 -16.91 -14.38 5.07
CA ARG A 187 -17.48 -13.03 5.05
C ARG A 187 -16.75 -12.17 4.02
N SER A 188 -17.47 -11.27 3.35
CA SER A 188 -16.80 -10.26 2.52
C SER A 188 -15.98 -9.30 3.39
N TRP A 189 -15.02 -8.61 2.78
CA TRP A 189 -14.23 -7.62 3.50
C TRP A 189 -15.10 -6.44 3.94
N ASP A 190 -16.13 -6.08 3.17
CA ASP A 190 -17.12 -5.07 3.54
C ASP A 190 -17.93 -5.45 4.79
N GLN A 191 -18.32 -6.73 4.91
CA GLN A 191 -19.02 -7.23 6.10
C GLN A 191 -18.13 -7.17 7.34
N ILE A 192 -16.84 -7.47 7.19
CA ILE A 192 -15.85 -7.40 8.27
C ILE A 192 -15.64 -5.94 8.69
N SER A 193 -15.48 -5.04 7.71
CA SER A 193 -15.36 -3.59 7.91
C SER A 193 -16.54 -3.05 8.73
N THR A 194 -17.77 -3.31 8.28
CA THR A 194 -18.98 -2.87 8.99
C THR A 194 -19.07 -3.45 10.40
N ALA A 195 -18.75 -4.74 10.57
CA ALA A 195 -18.78 -5.39 11.88
C ALA A 195 -17.72 -4.85 12.86
N ASN A 196 -16.65 -4.25 12.35
CA ASN A 196 -15.62 -3.58 13.12
C ASN A 196 -15.87 -2.08 13.28
N GLY A 197 -17.03 -1.56 12.82
CA GLY A 197 -17.36 -0.13 12.91
C GLY A 197 -16.55 0.75 11.95
N LEU A 198 -16.08 0.17 10.84
CA LEU A 198 -15.25 0.82 9.84
C LEU A 198 -16.01 0.96 8.51
N ALA A 199 -15.58 1.90 7.66
CA ALA A 199 -16.22 2.28 6.40
C ALA A 199 -15.36 2.01 5.15
N ALA A 200 -14.03 2.06 5.29
CA ALA A 200 -13.04 1.87 4.23
C ALA A 200 -12.04 0.76 4.56
N LEU A 201 -11.82 0.48 5.86
CA LEU A 201 -10.81 -0.45 6.35
C LEU A 201 -11.46 -1.67 7.00
N THR A 202 -10.75 -2.80 7.05
CA THR A 202 -11.22 -4.03 7.70
C THR A 202 -10.69 -4.14 9.14
N ASP A 203 -9.50 -3.62 9.40
CA ASP A 203 -8.77 -3.81 10.66
C ASP A 203 -7.91 -2.58 11.03
N HIS A 204 -8.33 -1.40 10.57
CA HIS A 204 -7.63 -0.12 10.63
C HIS A 204 -6.40 0.03 9.72
N VAL A 205 -6.03 -0.96 8.91
CA VAL A 205 -4.93 -0.83 7.94
C VAL A 205 -5.33 -1.33 6.55
N HIS A 206 -5.94 -2.50 6.45
CA HIS A 206 -6.26 -3.13 5.17
C HIS A 206 -7.59 -2.65 4.61
N LEU A 207 -7.61 -2.36 3.31
CA LEU A 207 -8.79 -1.89 2.59
C LEU A 207 -9.89 -2.96 2.57
N ASN A 208 -11.15 -2.53 2.65
CA ASN A 208 -12.29 -3.36 2.28
C ASN A 208 -12.49 -3.41 0.75
N ASP A 209 -13.50 -4.13 0.27
CA ASP A 209 -13.72 -4.33 -1.17
C ASP A 209 -14.04 -2.99 -1.85
N ARG A 210 -14.87 -2.16 -1.20
CA ARG A 210 -15.21 -0.81 -1.69
C ARG A 210 -13.98 0.08 -1.84
N ALA A 211 -13.13 0.15 -0.82
CA ALA A 211 -11.91 0.95 -0.84
C ALA A 211 -10.88 0.42 -1.84
N ALA A 212 -10.72 -0.90 -1.96
CA ALA A 212 -9.86 -1.52 -2.96
C ALA A 212 -10.29 -1.20 -4.40
N ALA A 213 -11.60 -1.08 -4.64
CA ALA A 213 -12.13 -0.67 -5.95
C ALA A 213 -11.69 0.75 -6.35
N HIS A 214 -11.52 1.68 -5.39
CA HIS A 214 -10.98 3.01 -5.68
C HIS A 214 -9.49 2.97 -6.06
N ALA A 215 -8.69 2.13 -5.40
CA ALA A 215 -7.29 1.92 -5.79
C ALA A 215 -7.21 1.30 -7.20
N ALA A 216 -8.04 0.29 -7.48
CA ALA A 216 -8.11 -0.34 -8.79
C ALA A 216 -8.54 0.65 -9.89
N ALA A 217 -9.49 1.55 -9.60
CA ALA A 217 -9.92 2.59 -10.54
C ALA A 217 -8.77 3.56 -10.87
N LEU A 218 -8.05 4.06 -9.86
CA LEU A 218 -6.88 4.93 -10.08
C LEU A 218 -5.80 4.27 -10.94
N VAL A 219 -5.51 2.99 -10.65
CA VAL A 219 -4.53 2.21 -11.43
C VAL A 219 -5.03 1.96 -12.86
N THR A 220 -6.33 1.67 -13.04
CA THR A 220 -6.93 1.47 -14.36
C THR A 220 -6.88 2.73 -15.20
N ASP A 221 -7.26 3.87 -14.63
CA ASP A 221 -7.19 5.18 -15.28
C ASP A 221 -5.74 5.48 -15.69
N PHE A 222 -4.78 5.27 -14.79
CA PHE A 222 -3.36 5.43 -15.10
C PHE A 222 -2.91 4.52 -16.24
N ILE A 223 -3.23 3.22 -16.21
CA ILE A 223 -2.80 2.23 -17.22
C ILE A 223 -3.40 2.55 -18.60
N THR A 224 -4.66 2.95 -18.66
CA THR A 224 -5.40 3.21 -19.91
C THR A 224 -5.22 4.62 -20.46
N ALA A 225 -4.64 5.54 -19.68
CA ALA A 225 -4.31 6.88 -20.16
C ALA A 225 -3.34 6.86 -21.35
N ASP A 226 -3.68 7.60 -22.40
CA ASP A 226 -2.85 7.81 -23.57
C ASP A 226 -1.66 8.73 -23.21
N PRO A 227 -0.40 8.25 -23.29
CA PRO A 227 0.78 9.05 -22.97
C PRO A 227 0.91 10.33 -23.81
N GLN A 228 0.31 10.38 -25.00
CA GLN A 228 0.41 11.51 -25.93
C GLN A 228 -0.64 12.61 -25.69
N LYS A 229 -1.53 12.43 -24.71
CA LYS A 229 -2.62 13.36 -24.37
C LYS A 229 -2.49 14.00 -22.99
N ALA A 230 -1.32 13.95 -22.37
CA ALA A 230 -1.07 14.75 -21.17
C ALA A 230 -1.13 16.26 -21.56
N PRO A 231 -1.84 17.11 -20.77
CA PRO A 231 -1.96 18.54 -21.05
C PRO A 231 -0.63 19.29 -20.99
#